data_AF-A0A963RP83-F1
#
_entry.id   AF-A0A963RP83-F1
#
_cell.length_a   1.000
_cell.length_b   1.000
_cell.length_c   1.000
_cell.angle_alpha   90.00
_cell.angle_beta   90.00
_cell.angle_gamma   90.00
#
_symmetry.space_group_name_H-M   'P 1'
#
loop_
_entity.id
_entity.type
_entity.pdbx_description
1 polymer ?
#
loop_
_entity_poly.entity_id
_entity_poly.type
_entity_poly.pdbx_seq_one_letter_code
_entity_poly.pdbx_strand_id
1 'polypeptide(L)'
;MKPSVISADALFEEHRATLRWHWVAGSGASERRFDEVAVREAASGADLVGYLNYIHPYRVQILGAREVAYLSNASPEDCARRVARIVTLEPPALVLCDGLTAPPALVSMCERAQIPMFATDESAAFVIDVLRAYLSKHFANRTSMHGVFMDILGLGVMITGESGLGKSELGLELISRGNGLVADDAVDLFRINQTTIEGRCPELLQNLLEVRGIGLLDIKAIFGETAVRRRMRLRLIVHLVRRETM
;
A
#
# COMPACT_ATOMS: atom_id res chain seq x y z
N MET A 1 -10.57 7.18 1.25
CA MET A 1 -11.00 5.77 1.12
C MET A 1 -9.78 4.86 1.02
N LYS A 2 -9.74 3.75 1.78
CA LYS A 2 -8.80 2.64 1.54
C LYS A 2 -9.13 2.13 0.13
N PRO A 3 -8.17 1.94 -0.81
CA PRO A 3 -8.48 1.16 -2.00
C PRO A 3 -8.96 -0.20 -1.49
N SER A 4 -10.22 -0.55 -1.71
CA SER A 4 -10.77 -1.79 -1.16
C SER A 4 -10.37 -3.00 -2.01
N VAL A 5 -9.82 -2.76 -3.19
CA VAL A 5 -9.74 -3.75 -4.25
C VAL A 5 -8.50 -3.53 -5.12
N ILE A 6 -7.79 -4.63 -5.42
CA ILE A 6 -6.89 -4.72 -6.56
C ILE A 6 -7.23 -6.00 -7.34
N SER A 7 -7.26 -5.89 -8.68
CA SER A 7 -7.46 -7.04 -9.57
C SER A 7 -6.15 -7.79 -9.82
N ALA A 8 -6.26 -9.07 -10.20
CA ALA A 8 -5.10 -9.88 -10.58
C ALA A 8 -4.33 -9.27 -11.76
N ASP A 9 -5.03 -8.68 -12.72
CA ASP A 9 -4.43 -8.00 -13.88
C ASP A 9 -3.64 -6.75 -13.47
N ALA A 10 -4.22 -5.90 -12.62
CA ALA A 10 -3.54 -4.71 -12.12
C ALA A 10 -2.30 -5.09 -11.30
N LEU A 11 -2.38 -6.15 -10.50
CA LEU A 11 -1.22 -6.69 -9.78
C LEU A 11 -0.16 -7.19 -10.77
N PHE A 12 -0.57 -7.94 -11.80
CA PHE A 12 0.30 -8.50 -12.83
C PHE A 12 1.09 -7.42 -13.56
N GLU A 13 0.40 -6.42 -14.13
CA GLU A 13 1.02 -5.38 -14.95
C GLU A 13 1.95 -4.47 -14.12
N GLU A 14 1.57 -4.13 -12.88
CA GLU A 14 2.42 -3.33 -11.98
C GLU A 14 3.78 -3.97 -11.72
N HIS A 15 3.83 -5.30 -11.66
CA HIS A 15 5.05 -6.03 -11.30
C HIS A 15 5.66 -6.83 -12.45
N ARG A 16 5.12 -6.73 -13.67
CA ARG A 16 5.59 -7.47 -14.84
C ARG A 16 7.06 -7.23 -15.15
N ALA A 17 7.51 -5.98 -15.09
CA ALA A 17 8.91 -5.64 -15.35
C ALA A 17 9.85 -6.12 -14.22
N THR A 18 9.42 -6.00 -12.97
CA THR A 18 10.24 -6.31 -11.79
C THR A 18 10.35 -7.81 -11.52
N LEU A 19 9.21 -8.52 -11.56
CA LEU A 19 9.15 -9.95 -11.26
C LEU A 19 9.31 -10.81 -12.51
N ARG A 20 9.26 -10.22 -13.72
CA ARG A 20 9.39 -10.93 -15.00
C ARG A 20 8.48 -12.16 -15.11
N TRP A 21 7.32 -12.09 -14.44
CA TRP A 21 6.39 -13.19 -14.38
C TRP A 21 5.50 -13.26 -15.62
N HIS A 22 4.89 -14.43 -15.84
CA HIS A 22 3.95 -14.67 -16.93
C HIS A 22 2.72 -15.45 -16.44
N TRP A 23 1.62 -15.34 -17.18
CA TRP A 23 0.39 -16.08 -16.91
C TRP A 23 0.55 -17.57 -17.24
N VAL A 24 0.10 -18.42 -16.33
CA VAL A 24 0.12 -19.89 -16.47
C VAL A 24 -1.29 -20.46 -16.58
N ALA A 25 -2.23 -19.94 -15.80
CA ALA A 25 -3.64 -20.37 -15.79
C ALA A 25 -4.55 -19.23 -15.32
N GLY A 26 -5.85 -19.38 -15.58
CA GLY A 26 -6.90 -18.50 -15.08
C GLY A 26 -6.91 -17.13 -15.74
N SER A 27 -6.45 -17.02 -17.00
CA SER A 27 -6.42 -15.74 -17.72
C SER A 27 -7.81 -15.14 -17.95
N GLY A 28 -8.87 -15.97 -17.93
CA GLY A 28 -10.27 -15.52 -17.95
C GLY A 28 -10.74 -14.83 -16.66
N ALA A 29 -9.93 -14.89 -15.60
CA ALA A 29 -10.20 -14.33 -14.28
C ALA A 29 -9.35 -13.09 -13.96
N SER A 30 -8.96 -12.32 -14.97
CA SER A 30 -8.13 -11.11 -14.84
C SER A 30 -8.71 -10.09 -13.84
N GLU A 31 -10.04 -10.01 -13.75
CA GLU A 31 -10.79 -9.16 -12.83
C GLU A 31 -10.98 -9.75 -11.42
N ARG A 32 -10.44 -10.94 -11.13
CA ARG A 32 -10.50 -11.53 -9.78
C ARG A 32 -9.75 -10.63 -8.80
N ARG A 33 -10.34 -10.44 -7.63
CA ARG A 33 -9.92 -9.46 -6.62
C ARG A 33 -9.58 -10.13 -5.31
N PHE A 34 -8.82 -9.42 -4.48
CA PHE A 34 -8.72 -9.77 -3.07
C PHE A 34 -10.09 -9.70 -2.40
N ASP A 35 -10.34 -10.62 -1.47
CA ASP A 35 -11.53 -10.57 -0.64
C ASP A 35 -11.52 -9.30 0.23
N GLU A 36 -12.61 -8.53 0.20
CA GLU A 36 -12.69 -7.24 0.89
C GLU A 36 -12.59 -7.38 2.42
N VAL A 37 -13.08 -8.48 2.99
CA VAL A 37 -13.00 -8.76 4.42
C VAL A 37 -11.55 -9.06 4.78
N ALA A 38 -10.85 -9.88 3.99
CA ALA A 38 -9.43 -10.16 4.17
C ALA A 38 -8.56 -8.89 4.09
N VAL A 39 -8.84 -7.99 3.15
CA VAL A 39 -8.17 -6.68 3.02
C VAL A 39 -8.45 -5.75 4.21
N ARG A 40 -9.67 -5.81 4.75
CA ARG A 40 -10.06 -4.99 5.90
C ARG A 40 -9.41 -5.48 7.19
N GLU A 41 -9.38 -6.80 7.39
CA GLU A 41 -8.83 -7.46 8.58
C GLU A 41 -7.30 -7.57 8.57
N ALA A 42 -6.67 -7.46 7.39
CA ALA A 42 -5.22 -7.42 7.28
C ALA A 42 -4.63 -6.25 8.10
N ALA A 43 -3.93 -6.61 9.17
CA ALA A 43 -3.20 -5.68 10.03
C ALA A 43 -1.87 -5.26 9.37
N SER A 44 -1.37 -6.06 8.42
CA SER A 44 -0.13 -5.83 7.67
C SER A 44 -0.20 -6.43 6.26
N GLY A 45 0.64 -5.97 5.33
CA GLY A 45 0.75 -6.61 4.01
C GLY A 45 1.29 -8.05 4.06
N ALA A 46 1.85 -8.51 5.19
CA ALA A 46 2.23 -9.91 5.38
C ALA A 46 1.01 -10.85 5.51
N ASP A 47 -0.16 -10.29 5.84
CA ASP A 47 -1.42 -11.04 5.86
C ASP A 47 -1.96 -11.29 4.45
N LEU A 48 -1.50 -10.50 3.46
CA LEU A 48 -2.01 -10.49 2.09
C LEU A 48 -1.14 -11.25 1.09
N VAL A 49 0.09 -11.65 1.46
CA VAL A 49 0.95 -12.48 0.63
C VAL A 49 1.88 -13.36 1.47
N GLY A 50 2.08 -14.61 1.06
CA GLY A 50 3.06 -15.51 1.67
C GLY A 50 3.04 -16.90 1.05
N TYR A 51 3.92 -17.78 1.53
CA TYR A 51 3.94 -19.20 1.13
C TYR A 51 2.57 -19.87 1.30
N LEU A 52 2.33 -20.96 0.59
CA LEU A 52 1.09 -21.75 0.69
C LEU A 52 0.66 -21.98 2.15
N ASN A 53 -0.55 -21.53 2.49
CA ASN A 53 -1.09 -21.70 3.83
C ASN A 53 -2.61 -21.90 3.80
N TYR A 54 -3.07 -23.07 4.27
CA TYR A 54 -4.50 -23.41 4.33
C TYR A 54 -5.29 -22.69 5.43
N ILE A 55 -4.61 -22.12 6.42
CA ILE A 55 -5.21 -21.36 7.53
C ILE A 55 -5.49 -19.92 7.09
N HIS A 56 -4.65 -19.37 6.21
CA HIS A 56 -4.79 -18.03 5.64
C HIS A 56 -5.03 -18.11 4.12
N PRO A 57 -6.22 -18.55 3.67
CA PRO A 57 -6.49 -18.84 2.27
C PRO A 57 -6.62 -17.59 1.39
N TYR A 58 -7.15 -16.49 1.93
CA TYR A 58 -7.54 -15.29 1.19
C TYR A 58 -6.36 -14.37 0.78
N ARG A 59 -5.13 -14.86 0.87
CA ARG A 59 -3.90 -14.14 0.52
C ARG A 59 -3.32 -14.65 -0.79
N VAL A 60 -2.48 -13.86 -1.45
CA VAL A 60 -1.71 -14.37 -2.60
C VAL A 60 -0.78 -15.48 -2.09
N GLN A 61 -0.96 -16.69 -2.63
CA GLN A 61 -0.21 -17.85 -2.19
C GLN A 61 1.00 -18.04 -3.09
N ILE A 62 2.18 -18.09 -2.47
CA ILE A 62 3.46 -18.27 -3.15
C ILE A 62 3.86 -19.74 -3.06
N LEU A 63 4.23 -20.31 -4.19
CA LEU A 63 4.65 -21.70 -4.34
C LEU A 63 6.12 -21.72 -4.75
N GLY A 64 7.00 -22.04 -3.81
CA GLY A 64 8.40 -22.35 -4.10
C GLY A 64 8.64 -23.85 -4.18
N ALA A 65 9.92 -24.24 -4.18
CA ALA A 65 10.33 -25.65 -4.30
C ALA A 65 9.70 -26.57 -3.23
N ARG A 66 9.56 -26.09 -2.00
CA ARG A 66 9.01 -26.88 -0.88
C ARG A 66 7.51 -27.10 -1.02
N GLU A 67 6.78 -26.07 -1.45
CA GLU A 67 5.34 -26.15 -1.67
C GLU A 67 5.03 -27.05 -2.86
N VAL A 68 5.78 -26.95 -3.96
CA VAL A 68 5.63 -27.85 -5.12
C VAL A 68 5.95 -29.29 -4.73
N ALA A 69 7.04 -29.53 -4.00
CA ALA A 69 7.36 -30.87 -3.50
C ALA A 69 6.25 -31.41 -2.58
N TYR A 70 5.67 -30.58 -1.72
CA TYR A 70 4.52 -30.96 -0.92
C TYR A 70 3.28 -31.28 -1.77
N LEU A 71 3.05 -30.62 -2.90
CA LEU A 71 1.91 -30.91 -3.76
C LEU A 71 2.12 -32.16 -4.64
N SER A 72 3.36 -32.54 -4.92
CA SER A 72 3.68 -33.62 -5.86
C SER A 72 4.24 -34.89 -5.22
N ASN A 73 4.80 -34.82 -4.02
CA ASN A 73 5.48 -35.96 -3.37
C ASN A 73 4.53 -36.73 -2.44
N ALA A 74 3.49 -37.32 -3.02
CA ALA A 74 2.53 -38.19 -2.33
C ALA A 74 1.84 -39.15 -3.32
N SER A 75 0.88 -39.95 -2.84
CA SER A 75 0.02 -40.72 -3.74
C SER A 75 -0.76 -39.79 -4.68
N PRO A 76 -1.13 -40.22 -5.90
CA PRO A 76 -1.92 -39.39 -6.82
C PRO A 76 -3.23 -38.88 -6.20
N GLU A 77 -3.86 -39.68 -5.35
CA GLU A 77 -5.08 -39.32 -4.62
C GLU A 77 -4.82 -38.21 -3.59
N ASP A 78 -3.72 -38.30 -2.86
CA ASP A 78 -3.30 -37.25 -1.91
C ASP A 78 -2.93 -35.95 -2.61
N CYS A 79 -2.22 -36.03 -3.73
CA CYS A 79 -1.87 -34.87 -4.55
C CYS A 79 -3.14 -34.17 -5.05
N ALA A 80 -4.08 -34.93 -5.62
CA ALA A 80 -5.37 -34.41 -6.08
C ALA A 80 -6.15 -33.75 -4.93
N ARG A 81 -6.18 -34.38 -3.75
CA ARG A 81 -6.84 -33.83 -2.56
C ARG A 81 -6.19 -32.53 -2.07
N ARG A 82 -4.86 -32.44 -2.07
CA ARG A 82 -4.12 -31.22 -1.68
C ARG A 82 -4.42 -30.07 -2.64
N VAL A 83 -4.35 -30.33 -3.95
CA VAL A 83 -4.67 -29.32 -4.97
C VAL A 83 -6.14 -28.88 -4.88
N ALA A 84 -7.07 -29.82 -4.72
CA ALA A 84 -8.49 -29.51 -4.55
C ALA A 84 -8.72 -28.58 -3.36
N ARG A 85 -8.04 -28.83 -2.24
CA ARG A 85 -8.14 -27.98 -1.06
C ARG A 85 -7.67 -26.55 -1.32
N ILE A 86 -6.59 -26.34 -2.09
CA ILE A 86 -6.14 -24.98 -2.46
C ILE A 86 -7.25 -24.25 -3.21
N VAL A 87 -7.84 -24.92 -4.19
CA VAL A 87 -8.82 -24.33 -5.10
C VAL A 87 -10.14 -24.04 -4.39
N THR A 88 -10.61 -24.94 -3.51
CA THR A 88 -11.81 -24.73 -2.69
C THR A 88 -11.69 -23.55 -1.74
N LEU A 89 -10.46 -23.20 -1.35
CA LEU A 89 -10.17 -22.07 -0.49
C LEU A 89 -10.10 -20.73 -1.25
N GLU A 90 -10.29 -20.76 -2.57
CA GLU A 90 -10.50 -19.59 -3.42
C GLU A 90 -9.49 -18.45 -3.25
N PRO A 91 -8.17 -18.72 -3.27
CA PRO A 91 -7.17 -17.67 -3.13
C PRO A 91 -7.30 -16.60 -4.24
N PRO A 92 -6.87 -15.36 -3.97
CA PRO A 92 -6.90 -14.29 -4.96
C PRO A 92 -6.00 -14.58 -6.17
N ALA A 93 -4.81 -15.14 -5.93
CA ALA A 93 -3.89 -15.60 -6.97
C ALA A 93 -2.89 -16.61 -6.40
N LEU A 94 -2.33 -17.43 -7.29
CA LEU A 94 -1.18 -18.29 -7.02
C LEU A 94 0.04 -17.79 -7.80
N VAL A 95 1.22 -17.82 -7.18
CA VAL A 95 2.48 -17.47 -7.85
C VAL A 95 3.48 -18.60 -7.68
N LEU A 96 3.83 -19.23 -8.79
CA LEU A 96 4.90 -20.21 -8.86
C LEU A 96 6.24 -19.49 -9.02
N CYS A 97 7.20 -19.83 -8.17
CA CYS A 97 8.50 -19.17 -8.12
C CYS A 97 9.63 -20.17 -8.42
N ASP A 98 10.86 -19.69 -8.32
CA ASP A 98 12.09 -20.48 -8.42
C ASP A 98 12.28 -21.16 -9.79
N GLY A 99 11.66 -20.65 -10.86
CA GLY A 99 11.76 -21.22 -12.22
C GLY A 99 11.17 -22.62 -12.35
N LEU A 100 10.27 -22.99 -11.44
CA LEU A 100 9.68 -24.32 -11.40
C LEU A 100 8.61 -24.50 -12.47
N THR A 101 8.36 -25.75 -12.84
CA THR A 101 7.21 -26.12 -13.66
C THR A 101 6.02 -26.49 -12.78
N ALA A 102 4.86 -25.88 -13.05
CA ALA A 102 3.63 -26.14 -12.30
C ALA A 102 3.18 -27.60 -12.49
N PRO A 103 2.73 -28.29 -11.42
CA PRO A 103 2.10 -29.60 -11.57
C PRO A 103 0.87 -29.50 -12.50
N PRO A 104 0.71 -30.39 -13.52
CA PRO A 104 -0.39 -30.29 -14.48
C PRO A 104 -1.79 -30.32 -13.84
N ALA A 105 -1.94 -31.07 -12.74
CA ALA A 105 -3.17 -31.10 -11.97
C ALA A 105 -3.51 -29.73 -11.36
N LEU A 106 -2.51 -29.01 -10.84
CA LEU A 106 -2.70 -27.67 -10.28
C LEU A 106 -3.14 -26.68 -11.36
N VAL A 107 -2.44 -26.66 -12.51
CA VAL A 107 -2.78 -25.80 -13.65
C VAL A 107 -4.21 -26.05 -14.10
N SER A 108 -4.56 -27.33 -14.31
CA SER A 108 -5.90 -27.72 -14.78
C SER A 108 -7.01 -27.28 -13.83
N MET A 109 -6.76 -27.35 -12.51
CA MET A 109 -7.76 -26.95 -11.52
C MET A 109 -7.86 -25.43 -11.36
N CYS A 110 -6.74 -24.70 -11.45
CA CYS A 110 -6.76 -23.24 -11.46
C CYS A 110 -7.52 -22.70 -12.69
N GLU A 111 -7.33 -23.31 -13.85
CA GLU A 111 -8.07 -22.96 -15.07
C GLU A 111 -9.57 -23.20 -14.89
N ARG A 112 -9.97 -24.37 -14.39
CA ARG A 112 -11.39 -24.70 -14.16
C ARG A 112 -12.05 -23.78 -13.13
N ALA A 113 -11.33 -23.43 -12.08
CA ALA A 113 -11.83 -22.60 -10.98
C ALA A 113 -11.64 -21.10 -11.23
N GLN A 114 -11.07 -20.71 -12.37
CA GLN A 114 -10.81 -19.30 -12.71
C GLN A 114 -10.00 -18.62 -11.59
N ILE A 115 -8.90 -19.28 -11.19
CA ILE A 115 -7.92 -18.75 -10.24
C ILE A 115 -6.68 -18.33 -11.04
N PRO A 116 -6.31 -17.03 -11.01
CA PRO A 116 -5.09 -16.53 -11.61
C PRO A 116 -3.86 -17.25 -11.08
N MET A 117 -3.04 -17.74 -12.00
CA MET A 117 -1.75 -18.35 -11.68
C MET A 117 -0.65 -17.69 -12.50
N PHE A 118 0.37 -17.19 -11.82
CA PHE A 118 1.57 -16.62 -12.42
C PHE A 118 2.77 -17.53 -12.19
N ALA A 119 3.79 -17.46 -13.05
CA ALA A 119 5.08 -18.09 -12.84
C ALA A 119 6.24 -17.11 -13.07
N THR A 120 7.30 -17.25 -12.28
CA THR A 120 8.54 -16.49 -12.39
C THR A 120 9.77 -17.32 -12.07
N ASP A 121 10.90 -16.94 -12.65
CA ASP A 121 12.23 -17.44 -12.32
C ASP A 121 12.80 -16.85 -11.02
N GLU A 122 12.18 -15.78 -10.51
CA GLU A 122 12.58 -15.14 -9.26
C GLU A 122 12.31 -16.03 -8.04
N SER A 123 13.13 -15.85 -7.00
CA SER A 123 12.95 -16.62 -5.76
C SER A 123 11.64 -16.30 -5.04
N ALA A 124 11.02 -17.31 -4.42
CA ALA A 124 9.79 -17.12 -3.65
C ALA A 124 9.90 -16.04 -2.56
N ALA A 125 11.06 -15.96 -1.88
CA ALA A 125 11.31 -14.94 -0.86
C ALA A 125 11.31 -13.52 -1.44
N PHE A 126 11.95 -13.32 -2.59
CA PHE A 126 11.99 -12.03 -3.27
C PHE A 126 10.60 -11.58 -3.71
N VAL A 127 9.81 -12.49 -4.30
CA VAL A 127 8.42 -12.22 -4.70
C VAL A 127 7.58 -11.78 -3.50
N ILE A 128 7.70 -12.49 -2.36
CA ILE A 128 7.00 -12.13 -1.12
C ILE A 128 7.36 -10.71 -0.68
N ASP A 129 8.64 -10.33 -0.68
CA ASP A 129 9.08 -9.02 -0.22
C ASP A 129 8.56 -7.89 -1.13
N VAL A 130 8.63 -8.07 -2.46
CA VAL A 130 8.10 -7.12 -3.44
C VAL A 130 6.60 -6.93 -3.26
N LEU A 131 5.83 -8.02 -3.27
CA LEU A 131 4.38 -7.96 -3.15
C LEU A 131 3.96 -7.43 -1.77
N ARG A 132 4.65 -7.81 -0.70
CA ARG A 132 4.36 -7.32 0.65
C ARG A 132 4.52 -5.81 0.75
N ALA A 133 5.61 -5.27 0.21
CA ALA A 133 5.86 -3.83 0.20
C ALA A 133 4.76 -3.08 -0.59
N TYR A 134 4.41 -3.60 -1.76
CA TYR A 134 3.37 -3.03 -2.60
C TYR A 134 1.99 -3.07 -1.93
N LEU A 135 1.54 -4.25 -1.48
CA LEU A 135 0.22 -4.44 -0.86
C LEU A 135 0.09 -3.63 0.43
N SER A 136 1.16 -3.54 1.24
CA SER A 136 1.17 -2.70 2.46
C SER A 136 0.93 -1.22 2.12
N LYS A 137 1.55 -0.73 1.04
CA LYS A 137 1.39 0.66 0.59
C LYS A 137 0.05 0.89 -0.09
N HIS A 138 -0.41 -0.06 -0.91
CA HIS A 138 -1.68 0.02 -1.63
C HIS A 138 -2.84 0.08 -0.64
N PHE A 139 -2.90 -0.87 0.29
CA PHE A 139 -3.91 -0.99 1.33
C PHE A 139 -3.60 -0.19 2.60
N ALA A 140 -2.60 0.70 2.56
CA ALA A 140 -2.26 1.57 3.68
C ALA A 140 -3.50 2.31 4.19
N ASN A 141 -3.67 2.34 5.51
CA ASN A 141 -4.73 3.14 6.13
C ASN A 141 -4.50 4.62 5.83
N ARG A 142 -5.58 5.29 5.40
CA ARG A 142 -5.58 6.70 5.02
C ARG A 142 -6.59 7.45 5.86
N THR A 143 -6.18 8.58 6.40
CA THR A 143 -7.07 9.54 7.05
C THR A 143 -6.69 10.94 6.60
N SER A 144 -7.63 11.87 6.64
CA SER A 144 -7.32 13.28 6.45
C SER A 144 -7.44 13.96 7.81
N MET A 145 -6.49 14.83 8.14
CA MET A 145 -6.49 15.59 9.39
C MET A 145 -6.34 17.07 9.09
N HIS A 146 -7.04 17.90 9.88
CA HIS A 146 -6.94 19.35 9.76
C HIS A 146 -5.69 19.89 10.45
N GLY A 147 -4.97 20.79 9.79
CA GLY A 147 -3.76 21.44 10.31
C GLY A 147 -2.78 21.85 9.22
N VAL A 148 -1.63 22.36 9.65
CA VAL A 148 -0.53 22.76 8.75
C VAL A 148 0.59 21.75 8.86
N PHE A 149 0.96 21.11 7.75
CA PHE A 149 2.05 20.13 7.72
C PHE A 149 3.27 20.73 7.01
N MET A 150 4.42 20.66 7.68
CA MET A 150 5.63 21.38 7.29
C MET A 150 6.88 20.52 7.38
N ASP A 151 7.88 20.87 6.57
CA ASP A 151 9.27 20.45 6.69
C ASP A 151 10.04 21.50 7.48
N ILE A 152 10.30 21.21 8.76
CA ILE A 152 11.05 22.07 9.68
C ILE A 152 12.39 21.40 9.95
N LEU A 153 13.47 21.97 9.43
CA LEU A 153 14.83 21.41 9.56
C LEU A 153 14.96 19.93 9.12
N GLY A 154 14.21 19.51 8.10
CA GLY A 154 14.18 18.12 7.63
C GLY A 154 13.19 17.22 8.39
N LEU A 155 12.52 17.74 9.42
CA LEU A 155 11.52 17.03 10.22
C LEU A 155 10.11 17.34 9.72
N GLY A 156 9.31 16.30 9.44
CA GLY A 156 7.90 16.48 9.14
C GLY A 156 7.11 16.79 10.43
N VAL A 157 6.66 18.03 10.55
CA VAL A 157 5.93 18.56 11.71
C VAL A 157 4.50 18.91 11.32
N MET A 158 3.52 18.36 12.03
CA MET A 158 2.12 18.73 11.88
C MET A 158 1.71 19.67 13.01
N ILE A 159 1.31 20.88 12.65
CA ILE A 159 0.80 21.90 13.55
C ILE A 159 -0.73 21.78 13.57
N THR A 160 -1.26 21.47 14.74
CA THR A 160 -2.70 21.28 14.98
C THR A 160 -3.19 22.26 16.03
N GLY A 161 -4.50 22.39 16.17
CA GLY A 161 -5.12 23.33 17.12
C GLY A 161 -6.46 23.83 16.59
N GLU A 162 -7.23 24.50 17.45
CA GLU A 162 -8.51 25.10 17.08
C GLU A 162 -8.40 26.05 15.88
N SER A 163 -9.52 26.28 15.20
CA SER A 163 -9.58 27.27 14.12
C SER A 163 -9.30 28.67 14.68
N GLY A 164 -8.48 29.45 13.98
CA GLY A 164 -8.13 30.81 14.39
C GLY A 164 -7.01 30.94 15.44
N LEU A 165 -6.33 29.87 15.83
CA LEU A 165 -5.15 29.94 16.73
C LEU A 165 -3.86 30.42 16.08
N GLY A 166 -3.90 30.85 14.82
CA GLY A 166 -2.71 31.32 14.11
C GLY A 166 -1.88 30.22 13.45
N LYS A 167 -2.48 29.06 13.11
CA LYS A 167 -1.73 27.91 12.55
C LYS A 167 -1.07 28.26 11.21
N SER A 168 -1.82 28.84 10.29
CA SER A 168 -1.37 29.19 8.94
C SER A 168 -0.47 30.42 8.95
N GLU A 169 -0.69 31.36 9.88
CA GLU A 169 0.18 32.50 10.18
C GLU A 169 1.55 32.05 10.69
N LEU A 170 1.57 31.11 11.65
CA LEU A 170 2.80 30.47 12.12
C LEU A 170 3.49 29.70 10.98
N GLY A 171 2.72 29.03 10.13
CA GLY A 171 3.23 28.36 8.94
C GLY A 171 3.92 29.33 7.98
N LEU A 172 3.30 30.46 7.68
CA LEU A 172 3.89 31.50 6.82
C LEU A 172 5.19 32.05 7.40
N GLU A 173 5.25 32.31 8.70
CA GLU A 173 6.45 32.78 9.38
C GLU A 173 7.58 31.73 9.39
N LEU A 174 7.24 30.44 9.44
CA LEU A 174 8.24 29.38 9.30
C LEU A 174 8.77 29.29 7.86
N ILE A 175 7.90 29.47 6.85
CA ILE A 175 8.30 29.50 5.44
C ILE A 175 9.25 30.68 5.16
N SER A 176 8.94 31.86 5.69
CA SER A 176 9.79 33.06 5.54
C SER A 176 11.21 32.86 6.11
N ARG A 177 11.36 31.94 7.07
CA ARG A 177 12.63 31.52 7.68
C ARG A 177 13.30 30.33 6.97
N GLY A 178 12.80 29.93 5.80
CA GLY A 178 13.39 28.89 4.95
C GLY A 178 12.86 27.47 5.17
N ASN A 179 11.77 27.29 5.94
CA ASN A 179 11.13 25.98 6.10
C ASN A 179 10.18 25.68 4.92
N GLY A 180 9.86 24.40 4.73
CA GLY A 180 9.01 23.97 3.62
C GLY A 180 7.55 23.76 4.02
N LEU A 181 6.61 24.22 3.21
CA LEU A 181 5.21 23.82 3.29
C LEU A 181 5.04 22.43 2.67
N VAL A 182 4.36 21.52 3.37
CA VAL A 182 3.87 20.27 2.77
C VAL A 182 2.40 20.43 2.40
N ALA A 183 1.56 20.87 3.33
CA ALA A 183 0.12 21.04 3.16
C ALA A 183 -0.45 22.05 4.17
N ASP A 184 -1.52 22.75 3.80
CA ASP A 184 -2.32 23.61 4.67
C ASP A 184 -3.78 23.13 4.67
N ASP A 185 -4.49 23.44 5.75
CA ASP A 185 -5.89 23.08 6.04
C ASP A 185 -6.17 21.58 6.11
N ALA A 186 -5.91 20.81 5.06
CA ALA A 186 -6.12 19.37 5.00
C ALA A 186 -4.83 18.61 4.67
N VAL A 187 -4.51 17.63 5.52
CA VAL A 187 -3.32 16.77 5.38
C VAL A 187 -3.77 15.32 5.24
N ASP A 188 -3.50 14.74 4.09
CA ASP A 188 -3.75 13.32 3.86
C ASP A 188 -2.59 12.50 4.46
N LEU A 189 -2.91 11.71 5.48
CA LEU A 189 -1.98 10.85 6.20
C LEU A 189 -2.14 9.40 5.77
N PHE A 190 -1.02 8.78 5.41
CA PHE A 190 -0.93 7.40 4.95
C PHE A 190 -0.02 6.61 5.90
N ARG A 191 -0.52 5.53 6.48
CA ARG A 191 0.32 4.57 7.21
C ARG A 191 1.02 3.66 6.21
N ILE A 192 2.22 4.03 5.77
CA ILE A 192 2.97 3.30 4.72
C ILE A 192 3.64 2.02 5.23
N ASN A 193 3.84 1.89 6.54
CA ASN A 193 4.24 0.65 7.23
C ASN A 193 3.84 0.74 8.71
N GLN A 194 4.19 -0.26 9.53
CA GLN A 194 3.79 -0.32 10.95
C GLN A 194 4.26 0.87 11.81
N THR A 195 5.36 1.53 11.44
CA THR A 195 6.00 2.58 12.27
C THR A 195 6.09 3.94 11.59
N THR A 196 5.65 4.04 10.33
CA THR A 196 5.85 5.24 9.51
C THR A 196 4.53 5.75 8.95
N ILE A 197 4.26 7.01 9.24
CA ILE A 197 3.16 7.79 8.66
C ILE A 197 3.76 8.80 7.68
N GLU A 198 3.22 8.85 6.47
CA GLU A 198 3.58 9.83 5.45
C GLU A 198 2.40 10.80 5.26
N GLY A 199 2.67 12.10 5.31
CA GLY A 199 1.69 13.15 5.04
C GLY A 199 1.89 13.75 3.66
N ARG A 200 0.77 14.10 3.01
CA ARG A 200 0.72 14.73 1.69
C ARG A 200 -0.37 15.80 1.65
N CYS A 201 -0.25 16.72 0.70
CA CYS A 201 -1.32 17.67 0.38
C CYS A 201 -2.30 17.06 -0.63
N PRO A 202 -3.62 17.24 -0.45
CA PRO A 202 -4.59 17.02 -1.50
C PRO A 202 -4.26 17.84 -2.75
N GLU A 203 -4.48 17.28 -3.94
CA GLU A 203 -4.09 17.91 -5.22
C GLU A 203 -4.72 19.30 -5.41
N LEU A 204 -5.97 19.48 -4.94
CA LEU A 204 -6.71 20.74 -5.06
C LEU A 204 -6.11 21.88 -4.21
N LEU A 205 -5.42 21.54 -3.12
CA LEU A 205 -4.85 22.51 -2.16
C LEU A 205 -3.33 22.68 -2.34
N GLN A 206 -2.76 22.06 -3.36
CA GLN A 206 -1.31 21.94 -3.49
C GLN A 206 -0.62 23.30 -3.60
N ASN A 207 0.39 23.52 -2.76
CA ASN A 207 1.18 24.76 -2.66
C ASN A 207 0.41 25.99 -2.12
N LEU A 208 -0.87 25.83 -1.79
CA LEU A 208 -1.71 26.92 -1.32
C LEU A 208 -1.63 27.03 0.21
N LEU A 209 -1.65 28.27 0.71
CA LEU A 209 -1.74 28.61 2.13
C LEU A 209 -2.78 29.72 2.30
N GLU A 210 -3.80 29.50 3.12
CA GLU A 210 -4.79 30.54 3.43
C GLU A 210 -4.40 31.27 4.72
N VAL A 211 -4.15 32.57 4.62
CA VAL A 211 -3.81 33.41 5.78
C VAL A 211 -4.86 34.49 5.98
N ARG A 212 -5.42 34.57 7.19
CA ARG A 212 -6.48 35.54 7.47
C ARG A 212 -5.95 36.96 7.32
N GLY A 213 -6.71 37.80 6.62
CA GLY A 213 -6.34 39.19 6.33
C GLY A 213 -5.43 39.38 5.11
N ILE A 214 -4.85 38.30 4.57
CA ILE A 214 -4.07 38.34 3.32
C ILE A 214 -4.83 37.63 2.20
N GLY A 215 -5.45 36.48 2.51
CA GLY A 215 -6.14 35.62 1.56
C GLY A 215 -5.30 34.39 1.21
N LEU A 216 -5.60 33.80 0.05
CA LEU A 216 -4.96 32.58 -0.44
C LEU A 216 -3.63 32.91 -1.15
N LEU A 217 -2.56 32.25 -0.74
CA LEU A 217 -1.20 32.45 -1.25
C LEU A 217 -0.70 31.21 -1.96
N ASP A 218 -0.10 31.38 -3.14
CA ASP A 218 0.70 30.33 -3.78
C ASP A 218 2.15 30.42 -3.27
N ILE A 219 2.50 29.51 -2.36
CA ILE A 219 3.82 29.50 -1.72
C ILE A 219 4.93 29.18 -2.70
N LYS A 220 4.67 28.31 -3.69
CA LYS A 220 5.67 27.96 -4.70
C LYS A 220 5.96 29.16 -5.60
N ALA A 221 4.94 29.94 -5.97
CA ALA A 221 5.12 31.14 -6.78
C ALA A 221 5.89 32.24 -6.04
N ILE A 222 5.63 32.41 -4.74
CA ILE A 222 6.19 33.51 -3.93
C ILE A 222 7.60 33.19 -3.41
N PHE A 223 7.81 31.99 -2.87
CA PHE A 223 9.05 31.60 -2.18
C PHE A 223 9.90 30.58 -2.97
N GLY A 224 9.42 30.14 -4.13
CA GLY A 224 10.12 29.22 -5.04
C GLY A 224 9.92 27.73 -4.72
N GLU A 225 10.45 26.88 -5.59
CA GLU A 225 10.30 25.41 -5.52
C GLU A 225 10.80 24.82 -4.19
N THR A 226 11.84 25.42 -3.60
CA THR A 226 12.45 24.95 -2.35
C THR A 226 11.58 25.18 -1.12
N ALA A 227 10.56 26.03 -1.21
CA ALA A 227 9.64 26.33 -0.11
C ALA A 227 8.48 25.32 -0.01
N VAL A 228 8.37 24.36 -0.93
CA VAL A 228 7.30 23.35 -0.92
C VAL A 228 7.85 21.93 -0.93
N ARG A 229 7.05 20.99 -0.42
CA ARG A 229 7.32 19.55 -0.42
C ARG A 229 6.07 18.79 -0.82
N ARG A 230 6.21 17.84 -1.74
CA ARG A 230 5.07 16.99 -2.15
C ARG A 230 4.60 16.03 -1.05
N ARG A 231 5.53 15.57 -0.21
CA ARG A 231 5.29 14.60 0.86
C ARG A 231 6.39 14.66 1.90
N MET A 232 6.07 14.36 3.15
CA MET A 232 7.03 14.21 4.25
C MET A 232 6.60 13.09 5.20
N ARG A 233 7.54 12.48 5.91
CA ARG A 233 7.22 11.55 7.01
C ARG A 233 6.81 12.36 8.23
N LEU A 234 5.64 12.08 8.81
CA LEU A 234 5.20 12.69 10.05
C LEU A 234 6.05 12.17 11.21
N ARG A 235 6.71 13.08 11.93
CA ARG A 235 7.60 12.77 13.07
C ARG A 235 7.17 13.45 14.36
N LEU A 236 6.55 14.62 14.27
CA LEU A 236 6.12 15.41 15.42
C LEU A 236 4.75 16.03 15.15
N ILE A 237 3.89 15.99 16.17
CA ILE A 237 2.65 16.76 16.20
C ILE A 237 2.81 17.84 17.27
N VAL A 238 2.66 19.09 16.88
CA VAL A 238 2.62 20.24 17.78
C VAL A 238 1.16 20.68 17.87
N HIS A 239 0.60 20.65 19.07
CA HIS A 239 -0.78 21.07 19.32
C HIS A 239 -0.78 22.46 19.96
N LEU A 240 -1.26 23.45 19.21
CA LEU A 240 -1.46 24.80 19.71
C LEU A 240 -2.72 24.85 20.56
N VAL A 241 -2.60 25.42 21.75
CA VAL A 241 -3.69 25.62 22.71
C VAL A 241 -3.77 27.09 23.09
N ARG A 242 -4.96 27.57 23.45
CA ARG A 242 -5.05 28.91 24.05
C ARG A 242 -4.48 28.84 25.45
N ARG A 243 -3.82 29.91 25.86
CA ARG A 243 -3.24 30.04 27.20
C ARG A 243 -4.28 29.89 28.32
N GLU A 244 -5.53 30.24 28.04
CA GLU A 244 -6.66 30.17 28.98
C GLU A 244 -7.19 28.74 29.18
N THR A 245 -6.80 27.79 28.33
CA THR A 245 -7.26 26.39 28.33
C THR A 245 -6.18 25.39 28.74
N MET A 246 -4.99 25.88 29.13
CA MET A 246 -3.94 25.09 29.81
C MET A 246 -4.19 25.04 31.31
#